data_AF-A0A974P7H0-F1
#
_entry.id   AF-A0A974P7H0-F1
#
_cell.length_a   1.000
_cell.length_b   1.000
_cell.length_c   1.000
_cell.angle_alpha   90.00
_cell.angle_beta   90.00
_cell.angle_gamma   90.00
#
_symmetry.space_group_name_H-M   'P 1'
#
loop_
_entity.id
_entity.type
_entity.pdbx_description
1 polymer ?
#
loop_
_entity_poly.entity_id
_entity_poly.type
_entity_poly.pdbx_seq_one_letter_code
_entity_poly.pdbx_strand_id
1 'polypeptide(L)'
;MWRVMCQSNWQAYADRHGFDLIGIAHRPDMSPRGQARSPAWQKLLVLDQPWSAAYDRIVWIDADIVIAGDAPNILREVPDPTKIGASISGAQFSEAEKHIYFERLHNVTVDPQLAPLAWRFTEDNGYAESEIDGRAPDAQHRGAGDEPATPQRPAQGDLRHGVGLTPLRAAGPVAGDRAARTADPITPRFNWVIHERRFLDFADIETVEHPDMPRLINHLRNELSKAYFLHFAGSMSIMQHLARLSQETGEPWWTPQG
;
A
#
# COMPACT_ATOMS: atom_id res chain seq x y z
N MET A 1 -13.65 -2.26 12.35
CA MET A 1 -12.31 -1.67 12.53
C MET A 1 -12.14 -0.35 11.77
N TRP A 2 -12.11 -0.32 10.44
CA TRP A 2 -11.90 0.93 9.68
C TRP A 2 -12.90 2.04 10.04
N ARG A 3 -14.17 1.70 10.33
CA ARG A 3 -15.17 2.67 10.81
C ARG A 3 -14.78 3.38 12.11
N VAL A 4 -14.11 2.67 13.01
CA VAL A 4 -13.68 3.21 14.31
C VAL A 4 -12.42 4.07 14.13
N MET A 5 -11.46 3.58 13.34
CA MET A 5 -10.12 4.16 13.26
C MET A 5 -9.97 5.22 12.17
N CYS A 6 -10.70 5.08 11.07
CA CYS A 6 -10.39 5.75 9.81
C CYS A 6 -11.54 6.64 9.32
N GLN A 7 -12.80 6.21 9.48
CA GLN A 7 -13.94 6.90 8.88
C GLN A 7 -14.01 8.40 9.23
N SER A 8 -13.77 8.76 10.50
CA SER A 8 -13.83 10.17 10.93
C SER A 8 -12.73 11.02 10.28
N ASN A 9 -11.49 10.52 10.20
CA ASN A 9 -10.41 11.26 9.56
C ASN A 9 -10.52 11.28 8.02
N TRP A 10 -11.07 10.22 7.41
CA TRP A 10 -11.38 10.23 5.98
C TRP A 10 -12.45 11.25 5.65
N GLN A 11 -13.54 11.31 6.42
CA GLN A 11 -14.61 12.29 6.20
C GLN A 11 -14.08 13.71 6.38
N ALA A 12 -13.30 13.98 7.43
CA ALA A 12 -12.71 15.30 7.65
C ALA A 12 -11.76 15.71 6.51
N TYR A 13 -10.97 14.77 5.97
CA TYR A 13 -10.13 15.03 4.80
C TYR A 13 -10.97 15.32 3.55
N ALA A 14 -12.02 14.53 3.33
CA ALA A 14 -12.93 14.67 2.20
C ALA A 14 -13.65 16.02 2.21
N ASP A 15 -14.25 16.39 3.35
CA ASP A 15 -14.95 17.67 3.54
C ASP A 15 -14.03 18.86 3.30
N ARG A 16 -12.80 18.80 3.81
CA ARG A 16 -11.81 19.88 3.67
C ARG A 16 -11.36 20.11 2.24
N HIS A 17 -11.25 19.06 1.44
CA HIS A 17 -10.67 19.11 0.10
C HIS A 17 -11.69 18.92 -1.03
N GLY A 18 -12.98 18.77 -0.70
CA GLY A 18 -14.08 18.64 -1.65
C GLY A 18 -14.16 17.28 -2.33
N PHE A 19 -13.84 16.20 -1.61
CA PHE A 19 -14.04 14.83 -2.11
C PHE A 19 -15.37 14.25 -1.63
N ASP A 20 -15.95 13.36 -2.45
CA ASP A 20 -16.98 12.45 -2.00
C ASP A 20 -16.34 11.17 -1.43
N LEU A 21 -16.73 10.77 -0.21
CA LEU A 21 -16.23 9.54 0.41
C LEU A 21 -17.13 8.35 0.03
N ILE A 22 -16.59 7.43 -0.78
CA ILE A 22 -17.28 6.20 -1.20
C ILE A 22 -16.63 4.98 -0.54
N GLY A 23 -17.35 4.34 0.38
CA GLY A 23 -16.92 3.10 1.02
C GLY A 23 -17.30 1.86 0.21
N ILE A 24 -16.32 1.12 -0.29
CA ILE A 24 -16.54 -0.16 -0.98
C ILE A 24 -16.58 -1.30 0.05
N ALA A 25 -17.78 -1.66 0.51
CA ALA A 25 -17.98 -2.66 1.56
C ALA A 25 -18.02 -4.11 1.05
N HIS A 26 -18.19 -4.31 -0.25
CA HIS A 26 -18.32 -5.62 -0.88
C HIS A 26 -17.35 -5.74 -2.05
N ARG A 27 -16.91 -6.96 -2.37
CA ARG A 27 -16.06 -7.18 -3.54
C ARG A 27 -16.84 -6.83 -4.82
N PRO A 28 -16.32 -5.98 -5.71
CA PRO A 28 -16.89 -5.75 -7.03
C PRO A 28 -17.07 -7.04 -7.86
N ASP A 29 -16.09 -7.95 -7.83
CA ASP A 29 -16.17 -9.26 -8.49
C ASP A 29 -16.43 -10.37 -7.47
N MET A 30 -17.69 -10.81 -7.44
CA MET A 30 -18.18 -11.92 -6.63
C MET A 30 -18.16 -13.28 -7.36
N SER A 31 -17.63 -13.35 -8.59
CA SER A 31 -17.49 -14.62 -9.32
C SER A 31 -16.51 -15.57 -8.60
N PRO A 32 -16.53 -16.88 -8.90
CA PRO A 32 -15.54 -17.82 -8.36
C PRO A 32 -14.09 -17.37 -8.59
N ARG A 33 -13.81 -16.75 -9.76
CA ARG A 33 -12.49 -16.19 -10.08
C ARG A 33 -12.13 -15.02 -9.16
N GLY A 34 -13.05 -14.09 -8.94
CA GLY A 34 -12.86 -12.95 -8.05
C GLY A 34 -12.69 -13.34 -6.59
N GLN A 35 -13.39 -14.39 -6.16
CA GLN A 35 -13.28 -14.95 -4.81
C GLN A 35 -11.95 -15.70 -4.60
N ALA A 36 -11.47 -16.41 -5.61
CA ALA A 36 -10.19 -17.13 -5.57
C ALA A 36 -8.95 -16.20 -5.57
N ARG A 37 -9.11 -14.93 -5.97
CA ARG A 37 -8.04 -13.93 -5.94
C ARG A 37 -7.96 -13.19 -4.60
N SER A 38 -6.76 -12.67 -4.32
CA SER A 38 -6.56 -11.73 -3.21
C SER A 38 -7.50 -10.52 -3.37
N PRO A 39 -8.10 -10.01 -2.27
CA PRO A 39 -8.91 -8.79 -2.28
C PRO A 39 -8.24 -7.59 -2.96
N ALA A 40 -6.92 -7.49 -2.95
CA ALA A 40 -6.20 -6.38 -3.60
C ALA A 40 -6.48 -6.27 -5.10
N TRP A 41 -6.77 -7.38 -5.79
CA TRP A 41 -7.10 -7.38 -7.22
C TRP A 41 -8.43 -6.68 -7.54
N GLN A 42 -9.30 -6.54 -6.54
CA GLN A 42 -10.62 -5.91 -6.71
C GLN A 42 -10.52 -4.42 -7.01
N LYS A 43 -9.39 -3.79 -6.65
CA LYS A 43 -9.13 -2.35 -6.89
C LYS A 43 -9.07 -2.02 -8.39
N LEU A 44 -8.68 -3.00 -9.21
CA LEU A 44 -8.65 -2.85 -10.68
C LEU A 44 -10.04 -2.67 -11.29
N LEU A 45 -11.11 -3.01 -10.55
CA LEU A 45 -12.49 -2.94 -11.00
C LEU A 45 -13.20 -1.67 -10.53
N VAL A 46 -12.51 -0.78 -9.80
CA VAL A 46 -13.09 0.45 -9.24
C VAL A 46 -13.58 1.37 -10.36
N LEU A 47 -12.83 1.48 -11.46
CA LEU A 47 -13.21 2.32 -12.59
C LEU A 47 -14.40 1.75 -13.39
N ASP A 48 -14.66 0.46 -13.28
CA ASP A 48 -15.78 -0.21 -13.97
C ASP A 48 -17.10 -0.12 -13.16
N GLN A 49 -17.09 0.54 -12.00
CA GLN A 49 -18.29 0.68 -11.18
C GLN A 49 -19.24 1.75 -11.74
N PRO A 50 -20.57 1.57 -11.71
CA PRO A 50 -21.50 2.55 -12.27
C PRO A 50 -21.36 3.98 -11.70
N TRP A 51 -20.99 4.11 -10.44
CA TRP A 51 -20.79 5.41 -9.79
C TRP A 51 -19.50 6.11 -10.21
N SER A 52 -18.51 5.38 -10.74
CA SER A 52 -17.21 5.96 -11.11
C SER A 52 -17.38 7.01 -12.22
N ALA A 53 -18.30 6.78 -13.15
CA ALA A 53 -18.58 7.63 -14.31
C ALA A 53 -19.03 9.06 -13.95
N ALA A 54 -19.44 9.30 -12.70
CA ALA A 54 -19.81 10.62 -12.20
C ALA A 54 -18.60 11.49 -11.83
N TYR A 55 -17.39 10.93 -11.82
CA TYR A 55 -16.18 11.60 -11.37
C TYR A 55 -15.17 11.77 -12.51
N ASP A 56 -14.44 12.88 -12.52
CA ASP A 56 -13.31 13.08 -13.45
C ASP A 56 -12.03 12.37 -12.95
N ARG A 57 -11.87 12.32 -11.63
CA ARG A 57 -10.72 11.74 -10.93
C ARG A 57 -11.17 10.92 -9.75
N ILE A 58 -10.51 9.78 -9.54
CA ILE A 58 -10.72 8.93 -8.37
C ILE A 58 -9.41 8.83 -7.59
N VAL A 59 -9.51 9.06 -6.28
CA VAL A 59 -8.49 8.71 -5.30
C VAL A 59 -8.95 7.45 -4.60
N TRP A 60 -8.14 6.40 -4.63
CA TRP A 60 -8.42 5.20 -3.85
C TRP A 60 -7.36 5.03 -2.77
N ILE A 61 -7.80 4.59 -1.59
CA ILE A 61 -6.96 4.38 -0.41
C ILE A 61 -7.31 3.02 0.19
N ASP A 62 -6.35 2.40 0.86
CA ASP A 62 -6.59 1.16 1.60
C ASP A 62 -7.35 1.40 2.91
N ALA A 63 -8.12 0.39 3.34
CA ALA A 63 -9.06 0.53 4.45
C ALA A 63 -8.39 0.63 5.83
N ASP A 64 -7.08 0.44 5.87
CA ASP A 64 -6.17 0.45 7.01
C ASP A 64 -5.23 1.67 6.96
N ILE A 65 -5.67 2.75 6.31
CA ILE A 65 -4.99 4.05 6.30
C ILE A 65 -5.66 5.01 7.28
N VAL A 66 -4.85 5.65 8.13
CA VAL A 66 -5.24 6.78 8.97
C VAL A 66 -4.69 8.07 8.35
N ILE A 67 -5.56 9.06 8.12
CA ILE A 67 -5.16 10.35 7.52
C ILE A 67 -4.86 11.38 8.61
N ALA A 68 -3.69 12.02 8.51
CA ALA A 68 -3.30 13.13 9.37
C ALA A 68 -4.19 14.36 9.12
N GLY A 69 -4.57 15.06 10.20
CA GLY A 69 -5.52 16.19 10.12
C GLY A 69 -5.04 17.36 9.27
N ASP A 70 -3.73 17.50 9.07
CA ASP A 70 -3.09 18.54 8.27
C ASP A 70 -2.67 18.07 6.87
N ALA A 71 -2.97 16.82 6.48
CA ALA A 71 -2.60 16.26 5.18
C ALA A 71 -3.05 17.15 4.00
N PRO A 72 -2.17 17.50 3.04
CA PRO A 72 -2.52 18.34 1.90
C PRO A 72 -3.41 17.58 0.90
N ASN A 73 -4.00 18.31 -0.04
CA ASN A 73 -4.76 17.70 -1.14
C ASN A 73 -3.82 16.88 -2.04
N ILE A 74 -4.04 15.57 -2.09
CA ILE A 74 -3.22 14.61 -2.85
C ILE A 74 -3.25 14.86 -4.36
N LEU A 75 -4.30 15.47 -4.90
CA LEU A 75 -4.40 15.79 -6.33
C LEU A 75 -3.31 16.78 -6.79
N ARG A 76 -2.64 17.46 -5.86
CA ARG A 76 -1.50 18.34 -6.15
C ARG A 76 -0.24 17.58 -6.55
N GLU A 77 -0.10 16.31 -6.14
CA GLU A 77 1.05 15.47 -6.51
C GLU A 77 0.98 15.03 -7.98
N VAL A 78 -0.23 14.91 -8.52
CA VAL A 78 -0.46 14.62 -9.94
C VAL A 78 -1.46 15.63 -10.50
N PRO A 79 -0.98 16.82 -10.92
CA PRO A 79 -1.84 17.89 -11.42
C PRO A 79 -2.57 17.53 -12.71
N ASP A 80 -1.94 16.73 -13.57
CA ASP A 80 -2.51 16.29 -14.84
C ASP A 80 -3.62 15.24 -14.58
N PRO A 81 -4.90 15.57 -14.89
CA PRO A 81 -6.02 14.68 -14.64
C PRO A 81 -6.07 13.49 -15.60
N THR A 82 -5.12 13.37 -16.55
CA THR A 82 -4.99 12.22 -17.47
C THR A 82 -3.93 11.21 -17.02
N LYS A 83 -3.25 11.48 -15.90
CA LYS A 83 -2.18 10.63 -15.37
C LYS A 83 -2.59 9.88 -14.12
N ILE A 84 -1.90 8.76 -13.90
CA ILE A 84 -2.00 7.95 -12.69
C ILE A 84 -0.92 8.42 -11.71
N GLY A 85 -1.26 8.46 -10.43
CA GLY A 85 -0.31 8.72 -9.34
C GLY A 85 -0.19 7.53 -8.42
N ALA A 86 1.02 7.20 -8.00
CA ALA A 86 1.27 6.11 -7.06
C ALA A 86 2.52 6.36 -6.21
N SER A 87 2.48 5.87 -4.97
CA SER A 87 3.65 5.89 -4.10
C SER A 87 4.59 4.75 -4.47
N ILE A 88 5.90 5.01 -4.46
CA ILE A 88 6.91 3.97 -4.64
C ILE A 88 7.12 3.24 -3.30
N SER A 89 7.06 1.91 -3.33
CA SER A 89 7.32 1.07 -2.15
C SER A 89 8.71 1.32 -1.58
N GLY A 90 8.85 1.38 -0.25
CA GLY A 90 10.12 1.64 0.42
C GLY A 90 10.76 3.02 0.16
N ALA A 91 10.10 3.92 -0.59
CA ALA A 91 10.62 5.28 -0.84
C ALA A 91 10.68 6.15 0.42
N GLN A 92 10.07 5.70 1.52
CA GLN A 92 10.18 6.34 2.84
C GLN A 92 11.52 6.10 3.54
N PHE A 93 12.33 5.15 3.06
CA PHE A 93 13.62 4.81 3.65
C PHE A 93 14.78 5.55 2.97
N SER A 94 15.76 5.94 3.78
CA SER A 94 17.12 6.21 3.31
C SER A 94 17.82 4.91 2.86
N GLU A 95 18.90 5.01 2.09
CA GLU A 95 19.67 3.84 1.65
C GLU A 95 20.24 3.02 2.83
N ALA A 96 20.63 3.69 3.92
CA ALA A 96 21.08 3.01 5.13
C ALA A 96 19.94 2.24 5.83
N GLU A 97 18.74 2.83 5.88
CA GLU A 97 17.57 2.17 6.44
C GLU A 97 17.12 0.97 5.58
N LYS A 98 17.15 1.08 4.24
CA LYS A 98 16.88 -0.05 3.34
C LYS A 98 17.83 -1.21 3.61
N HIS A 99 19.11 -0.92 3.84
CA HIS A 99 20.11 -1.93 4.18
C HIS A 99 19.76 -2.64 5.50
N ILE A 100 19.54 -1.88 6.57
CA ILE A 100 19.20 -2.42 7.89
C ILE A 100 17.89 -3.23 7.82
N TYR A 101 16.88 -2.72 7.12
CA TYR A 101 15.62 -3.40 6.94
C TYR A 101 15.80 -4.74 6.22
N PHE A 102 16.56 -4.77 5.12
CA PHE A 102 16.86 -5.99 4.37
C PHE A 102 17.52 -7.06 5.24
N GLU A 103 18.60 -6.69 5.95
CA GLU A 103 19.33 -7.59 6.84
C GLU A 103 18.40 -8.21 7.89
N ARG A 104 17.52 -7.40 8.47
CA ARG A 104 16.55 -7.88 9.48
C ARG A 104 15.46 -8.75 8.89
N LEU A 105 14.89 -8.35 7.76
CA LEU A 105 13.80 -9.08 7.11
C LEU A 105 14.24 -10.50 6.72
N HIS A 106 15.46 -10.63 6.20
CA HIS A 106 16.00 -11.91 5.75
C HIS A 106 16.89 -12.61 6.76
N ASN A 107 17.15 -11.98 7.92
CA ASN A 107 18.09 -12.46 8.94
C ASN A 107 19.47 -12.80 8.34
N VAL A 108 20.05 -11.85 7.62
CA VAL A 108 21.35 -11.95 6.94
C VAL A 108 22.20 -10.72 7.22
N THR A 109 23.49 -10.80 6.94
CA THR A 109 24.39 -9.63 6.88
C THR A 109 24.83 -9.43 5.45
N VAL A 110 24.76 -8.19 4.96
CA VAL A 110 25.12 -7.83 3.58
C VAL A 110 26.29 -6.85 3.61
N ASP A 111 27.22 -7.03 2.68
CA ASP A 111 28.26 -6.01 2.48
C ASP A 111 27.58 -4.67 2.10
N PRO A 112 27.88 -3.55 2.77
CA PRO A 112 27.30 -2.25 2.44
C PRO A 112 27.39 -1.87 0.94
N GLN A 113 28.42 -2.35 0.22
CA GLN A 113 28.56 -2.12 -1.22
C GLN A 113 27.55 -2.90 -2.07
N LEU A 114 27.01 -4.00 -1.54
CA LEU A 114 26.00 -4.84 -2.18
C LEU A 114 24.57 -4.52 -1.74
N ALA A 115 24.39 -3.69 -0.70
CA ALA A 115 23.07 -3.34 -0.18
C ALA A 115 22.09 -2.79 -1.24
N PRO A 116 22.49 -1.91 -2.19
CA PRO A 116 21.58 -1.46 -3.24
C PRO A 116 21.12 -2.59 -4.17
N LEU A 117 21.96 -3.59 -4.42
CA LEU A 117 21.61 -4.75 -5.23
C LEU A 117 20.68 -5.70 -4.48
N ALA A 118 20.94 -5.92 -3.19
CA ALA A 118 20.08 -6.73 -2.32
C ALA A 118 18.67 -6.12 -2.16
N TRP A 119 18.59 -4.79 -2.05
CA TRP A 119 17.31 -4.08 -2.02
C TRP A 119 16.52 -4.28 -3.31
N ARG A 120 17.16 -4.09 -4.48
CA ARG A 120 16.53 -4.36 -5.78
C ARG A 120 16.02 -5.79 -5.92
N PHE A 121 16.76 -6.77 -5.40
CA PHE A 121 16.31 -8.16 -5.38
C PHE A 121 15.04 -8.33 -4.54
N THR A 122 14.89 -7.60 -3.43
CA THR A 122 13.66 -7.63 -2.61
C THR A 122 12.49 -7.02 -3.36
N GLU A 123 12.72 -5.86 -3.99
CA GLU A 123 11.73 -5.21 -4.85
C GLU A 123 11.28 -6.22 -5.92
N ASP A 124 12.22 -6.80 -6.67
CA ASP A 124 11.94 -7.75 -7.76
C ASP A 124 11.18 -9.01 -7.30
N ASN A 125 11.47 -9.57 -6.11
CA ASN A 125 10.81 -10.80 -5.64
C ASN A 125 9.44 -10.60 -5.02
N GLY A 126 9.16 -9.44 -4.40
CA GLY A 126 7.80 -9.13 -3.94
C GLY A 126 6.76 -9.22 -5.07
N TYR A 127 7.19 -9.03 -6.32
CA TYR A 127 6.35 -9.18 -7.52
C TYR A 127 6.08 -10.63 -7.92
N ALA A 128 7.04 -11.54 -7.72
CA ALA A 128 6.95 -12.94 -8.18
C ALA A 128 6.05 -13.79 -7.28
N GLU A 129 6.11 -13.61 -5.95
CA GLU A 129 5.29 -14.38 -5.00
C GLU A 129 3.79 -14.05 -5.07
N SER A 130 3.46 -12.93 -5.70
CA SER A 130 2.11 -12.42 -5.82
C SER A 130 1.47 -12.73 -7.19
N GLU A 131 2.21 -13.41 -8.08
CA GLU A 131 1.63 -14.25 -9.13
C GLU A 131 1.13 -15.55 -8.50
N ILE A 132 -0.07 -15.50 -7.90
CA ILE A 132 -0.81 -16.72 -7.57
C ILE A 132 -1.11 -17.43 -8.90
N ASP A 133 -0.28 -18.43 -9.14
CA ASP A 133 -0.41 -19.59 -10.03
C ASP A 133 -0.96 -19.30 -11.43
N GLY A 134 -0.04 -19.07 -12.36
CA GLY A 134 -0.28 -19.18 -13.80
C GLY A 134 -0.59 -20.62 -14.27
N ARG A 135 -0.73 -21.60 -13.37
CA ARG A 135 -1.14 -22.97 -13.71
C ARG A 135 -2.64 -23.18 -13.44
N ALA A 136 -3.47 -22.55 -14.25
CA ALA A 136 -4.73 -23.19 -14.64
C ALA A 136 -4.38 -24.24 -15.73
N PRO A 137 -4.79 -25.52 -15.60
CA PRO A 137 -4.41 -26.57 -16.54
C PRO A 137 -5.33 -26.52 -17.75
N ASP A 138 -5.04 -25.65 -18.71
CA ASP A 138 -5.51 -25.83 -20.09
C ASP A 138 -4.34 -26.22 -20.98
N ALA A 139 -4.20 -27.54 -21.08
CA ALA A 139 -3.53 -28.17 -22.19
C ALA A 139 -4.12 -27.65 -23.51
N GLN A 140 -3.28 -27.10 -24.40
CA GLN A 140 -3.26 -27.46 -25.82
C GLN A 140 -2.11 -26.77 -26.58
N HIS A 141 -1.11 -27.59 -26.92
CA HIS A 141 -0.42 -27.63 -28.22
C HIS A 141 0.21 -26.36 -28.82
N ARG A 142 1.54 -26.33 -28.80
CA ARG A 142 2.50 -26.15 -29.92
C ARG A 142 3.90 -26.31 -29.29
N GLY A 143 4.69 -27.32 -29.61
CA GLY A 143 5.37 -27.52 -30.89
C GLY A 143 6.85 -27.21 -30.65
N ALA A 144 7.70 -28.23 -30.75
CA ALA A 144 9.13 -28.21 -30.41
C ALA A 144 9.93 -27.16 -31.21
N GLY A 145 10.99 -26.63 -30.58
CA GLY A 145 12.04 -25.83 -31.20
C GLY A 145 13.03 -25.33 -30.15
N ASP A 146 14.27 -25.82 -30.22
CA ASP A 146 15.41 -25.37 -29.43
C ASP A 146 15.74 -23.89 -29.69
N GLU A 147 15.97 -23.11 -28.62
CA GLU A 147 16.97 -22.02 -28.59
C GLU A 147 17.24 -21.56 -27.14
N PRO A 148 18.50 -21.23 -26.77
CA PRO A 148 18.84 -20.65 -25.48
C PRO A 148 18.80 -19.12 -25.55
N ALA A 149 17.83 -18.51 -24.90
CA ALA A 149 17.83 -17.07 -24.67
C ALA A 149 17.37 -16.79 -23.24
N THR A 150 18.33 -16.39 -22.40
CA THR A 150 18.06 -15.76 -21.11
C THR A 150 17.17 -14.54 -21.35
N PRO A 151 15.92 -14.51 -20.86
CA PRO A 151 15.13 -13.30 -20.95
C PRO A 151 15.60 -12.38 -19.82
N GLN A 152 16.26 -11.27 -20.17
CA GLN A 152 16.24 -10.10 -19.32
C GLN A 152 14.78 -9.68 -19.16
N ARG A 153 14.14 -10.07 -18.04
CA ARG A 153 12.79 -9.61 -17.70
C ARG A 153 12.88 -8.17 -17.18
N PRO A 154 12.18 -7.21 -17.79
CA PRO A 154 12.24 -5.83 -17.35
C PRO A 154 11.41 -5.61 -16.07
N ALA A 155 12.01 -4.97 -15.06
CA ALA A 155 11.43 -4.64 -13.75
C ALA A 155 9.97 -4.16 -13.82
N GLN A 156 9.10 -4.78 -13.03
CA GLN A 156 7.65 -4.51 -12.91
C GLN A 156 7.43 -3.55 -11.73
N GLY A 157 6.49 -2.60 -11.83
CA GLY A 157 6.19 -1.66 -10.74
C GLY A 157 4.88 -1.97 -10.03
N ASP A 158 4.79 -1.64 -8.73
CA ASP A 158 3.68 -2.01 -7.84
C ASP A 158 2.52 -0.99 -7.81
N LEU A 159 1.28 -1.50 -7.74
CA LEU A 159 0.06 -0.79 -7.37
C LEU A 159 -0.78 -1.60 -6.34
N ARG A 160 -0.22 -2.63 -5.71
CA ARG A 160 -0.99 -3.62 -4.93
C ARG A 160 -1.43 -3.08 -3.56
N HIS A 161 -0.63 -2.21 -2.94
CA HIS A 161 -0.91 -1.64 -1.62
C HIS A 161 -0.69 -0.12 -1.64
N GLY A 162 -1.64 0.63 -1.05
CA GLY A 162 -1.46 2.05 -0.80
C GLY A 162 -2.50 2.96 -1.44
N VAL A 163 -2.03 4.13 -1.87
CA VAL A 163 -2.86 5.21 -2.41
C VAL A 163 -2.56 5.38 -3.88
N GLY A 164 -3.63 5.36 -4.67
CA GLY A 164 -3.55 5.60 -6.11
C GLY A 164 -4.47 6.72 -6.56
N LEU A 165 -4.00 7.47 -7.55
CA LEU A 165 -4.78 8.42 -8.31
C LEU A 165 -5.01 7.83 -9.70
N THR A 166 -6.25 7.83 -10.18
CA THR A 166 -6.52 7.25 -11.51
C THR A 166 -7.48 8.13 -12.32
N PRO A 167 -7.17 8.38 -13.61
CA PRO A 167 -8.04 9.11 -14.51
C PRO A 167 -9.12 8.19 -15.10
N LEU A 168 -10.36 8.66 -15.25
CA LEU A 168 -11.42 7.84 -15.86
C LEU A 168 -11.27 7.63 -17.36
N ARG A 169 -10.67 8.59 -18.07
CA ARG A 169 -10.55 8.53 -19.55
C ARG A 169 -9.47 7.56 -20.06
N ALA A 170 -8.76 6.86 -19.17
CA ALA A 170 -7.78 5.83 -19.52
C ALA A 170 -8.33 4.40 -19.42
N ALA A 171 -9.65 4.22 -19.54
CA ALA A 171 -10.35 2.92 -19.49
C ALA A 171 -10.05 2.02 -20.71
N GLY A 172 -8.80 1.58 -20.82
CA GLY A 172 -8.45 0.28 -21.37
C GLY A 172 -7.97 -0.61 -20.23
N PRO A 173 -7.87 -1.94 -20.41
CA PRO A 173 -7.34 -2.84 -19.38
C PRO A 173 -5.86 -2.51 -19.16
N VAL A 174 -5.56 -1.61 -18.23
CA VAL A 174 -4.18 -1.36 -17.81
C VAL A 174 -3.82 -2.46 -16.81
N ALA A 175 -3.54 -3.64 -17.36
CA ALA A 175 -2.88 -4.71 -16.63
C ALA A 175 -1.58 -4.15 -16.01
N GLY A 176 -1.31 -4.51 -14.76
CA GLY A 176 -0.43 -3.82 -13.81
C GLY A 176 1.02 -3.57 -14.22
N ASP A 177 1.48 -4.02 -15.39
CA ASP A 177 2.87 -3.87 -15.84
C ASP A 177 3.13 -2.55 -16.63
N ARG A 178 2.10 -1.97 -17.28
CA ARG A 178 2.24 -0.68 -17.98
C ARG A 178 1.90 0.53 -17.12
N ALA A 179 0.87 0.45 -16.27
CA ALA A 179 0.45 1.56 -15.40
C ALA A 179 1.58 2.05 -14.50
N ALA A 180 2.33 1.14 -13.90
CA ALA A 180 3.36 1.48 -12.92
C ALA A 180 4.61 2.13 -13.54
N ARG A 181 4.89 1.89 -14.84
CA ARG A 181 5.96 2.61 -15.57
C ARG A 181 5.54 4.00 -16.03
N THR A 182 4.25 4.29 -16.03
CA THR A 182 3.67 5.57 -16.49
C THR A 182 3.03 6.39 -15.36
N ALA A 183 3.00 5.86 -14.13
CA ALA A 183 2.48 6.58 -12.99
C ALA A 183 3.48 7.66 -12.59
N ASP A 184 2.97 8.87 -12.38
CA ASP A 184 3.74 9.92 -11.77
C ASP A 184 3.94 9.56 -10.29
N PRO A 185 5.18 9.58 -9.77
CA PRO A 185 5.44 9.24 -8.38
C PRO A 185 4.85 10.31 -7.47
N ILE A 186 4.10 9.88 -6.45
CA ILE A 186 3.67 10.77 -5.36
C ILE A 186 4.59 10.59 -4.15
N THR A 187 4.70 11.63 -3.31
CA THR A 187 5.49 11.54 -2.09
C THR A 187 5.10 10.33 -1.23
N PRO A 188 6.07 9.59 -0.64
CA PRO A 188 5.76 8.46 0.24
C PRO A 188 4.96 8.86 1.49
N ARG A 189 4.89 10.16 1.82
CA ARG A 189 4.04 10.65 2.92
C ARG A 189 2.56 10.33 2.72
N PHE A 190 2.09 10.16 1.47
CA PHE A 190 0.74 9.71 1.15
C PHE A 190 0.55 8.19 1.24
N ASN A 191 1.58 7.42 1.57
CA ASN A 191 1.48 5.98 1.81
C ASN A 191 2.59 5.53 2.78
N TRP A 192 2.55 6.05 4.01
CA TRP A 192 3.60 5.83 5.01
C TRP A 192 3.37 4.49 5.71
N VAL A 193 4.08 3.44 5.29
CA VAL A 193 3.85 2.06 5.75
C VAL A 193 4.52 1.83 7.10
N ILE A 194 3.72 1.56 8.14
CA ILE A 194 4.27 1.41 9.50
C ILE A 194 5.01 0.10 9.71
N HIS A 195 4.67 -0.95 8.96
CA HIS A 195 5.30 -2.26 9.12
C HIS A 195 6.79 -2.16 8.85
N GLU A 196 7.12 -1.50 7.75
CA GLU A 196 8.47 -1.10 7.36
C GLU A 196 9.20 -0.32 8.46
N ARG A 197 8.58 0.74 9.00
CA ARG A 197 9.19 1.56 10.08
C ARG A 197 9.36 0.79 11.39
N ARG A 198 8.36 0.01 11.78
CA ARG A 198 8.38 -0.83 12.97
C ARG A 198 9.54 -1.83 12.90
N PHE A 199 9.80 -2.44 11.75
CA PHE A 199 10.90 -3.41 11.59
C PHE A 199 12.29 -2.79 11.83
N LEU A 200 12.46 -1.47 11.68
CA LEU A 200 13.72 -0.78 11.95
C LEU A 200 13.96 -0.49 13.44
N ASP A 201 12.91 -0.30 14.23
CA ASP A 201 13.05 0.15 15.62
C ASP A 201 12.52 -0.87 16.65
N PHE A 202 11.66 -1.79 16.21
CA PHE A 202 10.85 -2.70 17.04
C PHE A 202 10.67 -4.06 16.34
N ALA A 203 11.76 -4.63 15.82
CA ALA A 203 11.73 -5.88 15.05
C ALA A 203 11.21 -7.08 15.87
N ASP A 204 11.32 -7.02 17.20
CA ASP A 204 10.94 -8.03 18.18
C ASP A 204 9.47 -7.97 18.62
N ILE A 205 8.77 -6.86 18.33
CA ILE A 205 7.36 -6.71 18.69
C ILE A 205 6.48 -7.46 17.70
N GLU A 206 6.30 -8.77 17.90
CA GLU A 206 5.43 -9.59 17.04
C GLU A 206 3.96 -9.52 17.44
N THR A 207 3.67 -9.25 18.71
CA THR A 207 2.32 -9.31 19.29
C THR A 207 1.96 -8.04 20.07
N VAL A 208 0.66 -7.82 20.24
CA VAL A 208 0.11 -6.66 20.97
C VAL A 208 0.21 -6.81 22.50
N GLU A 209 0.77 -7.91 22.99
CA GLU A 209 1.01 -8.18 24.40
C GLU A 209 2.47 -7.88 24.80
N HIS A 210 3.29 -7.43 23.84
CA HIS A 210 4.70 -7.14 24.09
C HIS A 210 4.87 -6.03 25.14
N PRO A 211 5.81 -6.15 26.09
CA PRO A 211 6.02 -5.14 27.13
C PRO A 211 6.37 -3.74 26.57
N ASP A 212 7.00 -3.67 25.40
CA ASP A 212 7.33 -2.40 24.73
C ASP A 212 6.18 -1.80 23.88
N MET A 213 4.96 -2.36 23.91
CA MET A 213 3.82 -1.79 23.18
C MET A 213 3.57 -0.30 23.47
N PRO A 214 3.68 0.22 24.70
CA PRO A 214 3.56 1.66 24.94
C PRO A 214 4.62 2.50 24.19
N ARG A 215 5.85 1.99 24.06
CA ARG A 215 6.91 2.66 23.28
C ARG A 215 6.60 2.62 21.79
N LEU A 216 6.08 1.50 21.28
CA LEU A 216 5.63 1.40 19.90
C LEU A 216 4.48 2.39 19.61
N ILE A 217 3.50 2.52 20.52
CA ILE A 217 2.41 3.50 20.34
C ILE A 217 2.95 4.92 20.24
N ASN A 218 3.90 5.30 21.11
CA ASN A 218 4.57 6.61 21.03
C ASN A 218 5.36 6.78 19.73
N HIS A 219 6.02 5.73 19.26
CA HIS A 219 6.68 5.74 17.96
C HIS A 219 5.67 5.95 16.82
N LEU A 220 4.54 5.24 16.81
CA LEU A 220 3.50 5.39 15.78
C LEU A 220 2.89 6.80 15.76
N ARG A 221 2.77 7.47 16.91
CA ARG A 221 2.38 8.89 16.98
C ARG A 221 3.40 9.79 16.28
N ASN A 222 4.69 9.52 16.49
CA ASN A 222 5.76 10.24 15.80
C ASN A 222 5.83 9.91 14.30
N GLU A 223 5.48 8.70 13.89
CA GLU A 223 5.37 8.37 12.46
C GLU A 223 4.15 9.06 11.83
N LEU A 224 3.02 9.17 12.55
CA LEU A 224 1.86 9.92 12.07
C LEU A 224 2.17 11.40 11.83
N SER A 225 3.02 12.04 12.64
CA SER A 225 3.41 13.44 12.43
C SER A 225 4.29 13.66 11.19
N LYS A 226 4.93 12.59 10.69
CA LYS A 226 5.70 12.59 9.44
C LYS A 226 4.83 12.20 8.26
N ALA A 227 3.84 11.34 8.46
CA ALA A 227 2.92 10.89 7.43
C ALA A 227 1.86 11.95 7.09
N TYR A 228 1.37 11.92 5.86
CA TYR A 228 0.04 12.43 5.57
C TYR A 228 -0.97 11.30 5.74
N PHE A 229 -0.65 10.11 5.26
CA PHE A 229 -1.50 8.92 5.26
C PHE A 229 -0.68 7.79 5.86
N LEU A 230 -0.99 7.41 7.10
CA LEU A 230 -0.31 6.35 7.85
C LEU A 230 -0.96 5.01 7.55
N HIS A 231 -0.23 4.10 6.92
CA HIS A 231 -0.73 2.83 6.39
C HIS A 231 -0.32 1.66 7.27
N PHE A 232 -1.33 0.91 7.75
CA PHE A 232 -1.17 -0.27 8.60
C PHE A 232 -0.98 -1.58 7.84
N ALA A 233 -0.52 -1.54 6.58
CA ALA A 233 -0.22 -2.72 5.77
C ALA A 233 0.68 -3.69 6.56
N GLY A 234 0.30 -4.96 6.63
CA GLY A 234 1.03 -5.99 7.39
C GLY A 234 1.03 -5.80 8.91
N SER A 235 0.22 -4.87 9.45
CA SER A 235 0.19 -4.48 10.87
C SER A 235 -1.24 -4.40 11.43
N MET A 236 -2.14 -5.24 10.92
CA MET A 236 -3.56 -5.21 11.29
C MET A 236 -3.81 -5.51 12.77
N SER A 237 -3.02 -6.38 13.40
CA SER A 237 -3.12 -6.68 14.84
C SER A 237 -2.87 -5.42 15.68
N ILE A 238 -1.86 -4.63 15.32
CA ILE A 238 -1.56 -3.34 15.95
C ILE A 238 -2.72 -2.36 15.74
N MET A 239 -3.24 -2.26 14.51
CA MET A 239 -4.40 -1.40 14.21
C MET A 239 -5.63 -1.78 15.06
N GLN A 240 -5.91 -3.08 15.21
CA GLN A 240 -7.00 -3.59 16.05
C GLN A 240 -6.80 -3.24 17.53
N HIS A 241 -5.57 -3.33 18.03
CA HIS A 241 -5.24 -2.94 19.39
C HIS A 241 -5.45 -1.44 19.61
N LEU A 242 -4.97 -0.59 18.70
CA LEU A 242 -5.19 0.86 18.77
C LEU A 242 -6.68 1.23 18.69
N ALA A 243 -7.46 0.50 17.89
CA ALA A 243 -8.91 0.70 17.82
C ALA A 243 -9.60 0.42 19.15
N ARG A 244 -9.23 -0.68 19.82
CA ARG A 244 -9.75 -1.00 21.15
C ARG A 244 -9.34 0.05 22.17
N LEU A 245 -8.08 0.45 22.16
CA LEU A 245 -7.57 1.51 23.05
C LEU A 245 -8.38 2.79 22.89
N SER A 246 -8.66 3.24 21.66
CA SER A 246 -9.49 4.42 21.42
C SER A 246 -10.92 4.28 21.89
N GLN A 247 -11.50 3.09 21.80
CA GLN A 247 -12.85 2.83 22.31
C GLN A 247 -12.90 2.85 23.84
N GLU A 248 -11.86 2.32 24.49
CA GLU A 248 -11.73 2.27 25.95
C GLU A 248 -11.50 3.65 26.56
N THR A 249 -10.67 4.49 25.92
CA THR A 249 -10.37 5.84 26.41
C THR A 249 -11.38 6.89 25.98
N GLY A 250 -12.15 6.63 24.92
CA GLY A 250 -13.01 7.63 24.26
C GLY A 250 -12.24 8.66 23.43
N GLU A 251 -10.92 8.50 23.31
CA GLU A 251 -10.03 9.43 22.61
C GLU A 251 -9.28 8.72 21.47
N PRO A 252 -8.98 9.40 20.35
CA PRO A 252 -8.12 8.83 19.33
C PRO A 252 -6.75 8.43 19.90
N TRP A 253 -6.21 7.28 19.47
CA TRP A 253 -4.95 6.76 20.02
C TRP A 253 -3.76 7.69 19.76
N TRP A 254 -3.88 8.56 18.74
CA TRP A 254 -2.88 9.56 18.39
C TRP A 254 -2.94 10.82 19.26
N THR A 255 -3.95 10.98 20.12
CA THR A 255 -3.95 12.04 21.14
C THR A 255 -2.82 11.78 22.14
N PRO A 256 -1.92 12.75 22.38
CA PRO A 256 -0.90 12.62 23.43
C PRO A 256 -1.57 12.33 24.77
N GLN A 257 -1.07 11.32 25.50
CA GLN A 257 -1.46 11.13 26.90
C GLN A 257 -0.70 12.17 27.74
N GLY A 258 -1.45 12.98 28.48
CA GLY A 258 -0.92 13.99 29.39
C GLY A 258 -0.26 13.40 30.62
#